data_AF-A0A496Y2A3-F1
#
_entry.id   AF-A0A496Y2A3-F1
#
_cell.length_a   1.000
_cell.length_b   1.000
_cell.length_c   1.000
_cell.angle_alpha   90.00
_cell.angle_beta   90.00
_cell.angle_gamma   90.00
#
_symmetry.space_group_name_H-M   'P 1'
#
loop_
_entity.id
_entity.type
_entity.pdbx_description
1 polymer ?
#
loop_
_entity_poly.entity_id
_entity_poly.type
_entity_poly.pdbx_seq_one_letter_code
_entity_poly.pdbx_strand_id
1 'polypeptide(L)'
;MFPSLQLGIAPAQDPASLSLSLQILFLLTVLSLAPAFMVMVTSFTRLIIVFSFLRHALGTQQMPPNQVLIALALFLTFFIMAPVWQDIHQQA
;
A
#
# COMPACT_ATOMS: atom_id res chain seq x y z
N MET A 1 -30.50 -25.68 28.07
CA MET A 1 -29.77 -24.67 28.86
C MET A 1 -28.82 -23.98 27.91
N PHE A 2 -29.09 -22.72 27.56
CA PHE A 2 -28.24 -21.95 26.65
C PHE A 2 -27.32 -21.05 27.49
N PRO A 3 -25.99 -21.10 27.30
CA PRO A 3 -25.03 -20.37 28.12
C PRO A 3 -25.07 -18.87 27.79
N SER A 4 -25.01 -18.03 28.82
CA SER A 4 -24.97 -16.58 28.69
C SER A 4 -23.58 -16.12 28.24
N LEU A 5 -23.47 -15.76 26.97
CA LEU A 5 -22.34 -14.97 26.43
C LEU A 5 -22.34 -13.59 27.10
N GLN A 6 -21.59 -13.49 28.21
CA GLN A 6 -21.29 -12.23 28.87
C GLN A 6 -20.22 -11.52 28.04
N LEU A 7 -20.66 -10.75 27.03
CA LEU A 7 -19.80 -9.81 26.34
C LEU A 7 -19.35 -8.76 27.37
N GLY A 8 -18.16 -8.95 27.93
CA GLY A 8 -17.50 -8.01 28.81
C GLY A 8 -17.07 -6.78 28.04
N ILE A 9 -18.03 -5.90 27.71
CA ILE A 9 -17.73 -4.54 27.28
C ILE A 9 -17.41 -3.79 28.57
N ALA A 10 -16.12 -3.77 28.92
CA ALA A 10 -15.62 -2.80 29.89
C ALA A 10 -15.96 -1.40 29.33
N PRO A 11 -16.81 -0.61 30.01
CA PRO A 11 -17.09 0.74 29.57
C PRO A 11 -15.77 1.52 29.63
N ALA A 12 -15.26 1.95 28.47
CA ALA A 12 -14.08 2.78 28.40
C ALA A 12 -14.33 4.03 29.26
N GLN A 13 -13.63 4.13 30.38
CA GLN A 13 -13.95 5.04 31.48
C GLN A 13 -13.69 6.53 31.14
N ASP A 14 -13.02 6.84 30.02
CA ASP A 14 -12.67 8.21 29.62
C ASP A 14 -12.94 8.48 28.12
N PRO A 15 -13.82 9.44 27.77
CA PRO A 15 -14.05 9.88 26.39
C PRO A 15 -12.77 10.30 25.65
N ALA A 16 -11.77 10.84 26.36
CA ALA A 16 -10.48 11.21 25.79
C ALA A 16 -9.67 9.99 25.32
N SER A 17 -9.70 8.87 26.05
CA SER A 17 -8.97 7.64 25.69
C SER A 17 -9.54 6.97 24.43
N LEU A 18 -10.87 7.05 24.23
CA LEU A 18 -11.54 6.59 23.03
C LEU A 18 -11.15 7.40 21.80
N SER A 19 -11.05 8.73 21.93
CA SER A 19 -10.64 9.62 20.83
C SER A 19 -9.22 9.34 20.34
N LEU A 20 -8.27 9.10 21.27
CA LEU A 20 -6.89 8.76 20.93
C LEU A 20 -6.77 7.39 20.26
N SER A 21 -7.52 6.40 20.77
CA SER A 21 -7.56 5.05 20.18
C SER A 21 -8.12 5.07 18.75
N LEU A 22 -9.20 5.82 18.52
CA LEU A 22 -9.78 6.00 17.18
C LEU A 22 -8.84 6.77 16.24
N GLN A 23 -8.15 7.79 16.72
CA GLN A 23 -7.18 8.55 15.92
C GLN A 23 -6.02 7.65 15.45
N ILE A 24 -5.47 6.83 16.35
CA ILE A 24 -4.41 5.87 16.00
C ILE A 24 -4.94 4.84 15.00
N LEU A 25 -6.16 4.32 15.19
CA LEU A 25 -6.79 3.40 14.25
C LEU A 25 -6.89 4.00 12.84
N PHE A 26 -7.33 5.25 12.73
CA PHE A 26 -7.39 5.96 11.45
C PHE A 26 -6.01 6.16 10.83
N LEU A 27 -5.02 6.56 11.62
CA LEU A 27 -3.65 6.73 11.14
C LEU A 27 -3.07 5.42 10.58
N LEU A 28 -3.24 4.31 11.30
CA LEU A 28 -2.78 2.99 10.86
C LEU A 28 -3.53 2.53 9.60
N THR A 29 -4.82 2.84 9.50
CA THR A 29 -5.63 2.52 8.32
C THR A 29 -5.09 3.24 7.09
N VAL A 30 -4.83 4.56 7.18
CA VAL A 30 -4.27 5.34 6.08
C VAL A 30 -2.85 4.86 5.72
N LEU A 31 -2.00 4.61 6.72
CA LEU A 31 -0.63 4.16 6.51
C LEU A 31 -0.56 2.77 5.83
N SER A 32 -1.48 1.87 6.17
CA SER A 32 -1.60 0.55 5.56
C SER A 32 -2.07 0.63 4.10
N LEU A 33 -2.97 1.56 3.78
CA LEU A 33 -3.49 1.78 2.42
C LEU A 33 -2.51 2.56 1.53
N ALA A 34 -1.71 3.45 2.10
CA ALA A 34 -0.75 4.29 1.37
C ALA A 34 0.14 3.53 0.36
N PRO A 35 0.79 2.41 0.69
CA PRO A 35 1.61 1.67 -0.28
C PRO A 35 0.77 1.07 -1.42
N ALA A 36 -0.46 0.63 -1.16
CA ALA A 36 -1.34 0.11 -2.20
C ALA A 36 -1.73 1.22 -3.19
N PHE A 37 -2.09 2.40 -2.69
CA PHE A 37 -2.38 3.55 -3.54
C PHE A 37 -1.15 4.00 -4.34
N MET A 38 0.04 4.01 -3.72
CA MET A 38 1.29 4.35 -4.40
C MET A 38 1.53 3.47 -5.63
N VAL A 39 1.21 2.18 -5.55
CA VAL A 39 1.42 1.20 -6.62
C VAL A 39 0.32 1.28 -7.70
N MET A 40 -0.93 1.55 -7.30
CA MET A 40 -2.08 1.59 -8.22
C MET A 40 -2.20 2.91 -9.00
N VAL A 41 -1.89 4.04 -8.37
CA VAL A 41 -2.12 5.38 -8.93
C VAL A 41 -0.92 5.89 -9.75
N THR A 42 0.22 5.20 -9.70
CA THR A 42 1.44 5.61 -10.40
C THR A 42 1.74 4.76 -11.64
N SER A 43 2.87 5.05 -12.30
CA SER A 43 3.36 4.30 -13.46
C SER A 43 3.72 2.84 -13.17
N PHE A 44 3.81 2.44 -11.90
CA PHE A 44 4.19 1.08 -11.49
C PHE A 44 3.37 0.00 -12.20
N THR A 45 2.03 0.14 -12.20
CA THR A 45 1.12 -0.85 -12.78
C THR A 45 1.40 -1.07 -14.28
N ARG A 46 1.70 0.01 -15.02
CA ARG A 46 2.05 -0.11 -16.45
C ARG A 46 3.38 -0.83 -16.64
N LEU A 47 4.40 -0.48 -15.85
CA LEU A 47 5.73 -1.08 -15.96
C LEU A 47 5.70 -2.58 -15.65
N ILE A 48 5.03 -3.01 -14.57
CA ILE A 48 4.99 -4.42 -14.19
C ILE A 48 4.24 -5.27 -15.22
N ILE A 49 3.18 -4.73 -15.85
CA ILE A 49 2.46 -5.42 -16.93
C ILE A 49 3.36 -5.60 -18.15
N VAL A 50 4.07 -4.55 -18.58
CA VAL A 50 5.00 -4.63 -19.72
C VAL A 50 6.13 -5.62 -19.43
N PHE A 51 6.71 -5.60 -18.22
CA PHE A 51 7.73 -6.57 -17.82
C PHE A 51 7.20 -8.00 -17.73
N SER A 52 5.96 -8.19 -17.29
CA SER A 52 5.31 -9.49 -17.32
C SER A 52 5.17 -10.00 -18.75
N PHE A 53 4.68 -9.19 -19.69
CA PHE A 53 4.61 -9.59 -21.09
C PHE A 53 5.98 -9.88 -21.70
N LEU A 54 6.98 -9.06 -21.39
CA LEU A 54 8.36 -9.30 -21.83
C LEU A 54 8.89 -10.64 -21.31
N ARG A 55 8.66 -10.96 -20.03
CA ARG A 55 9.04 -12.26 -19.46
C ARG A 55 8.40 -13.43 -20.20
N HIS A 56 7.11 -13.34 -20.53
CA HIS A 56 6.44 -14.39 -21.31
C HIS A 56 6.99 -14.50 -22.74
N ALA A 57 7.30 -13.36 -23.37
CA ALA A 57 7.84 -13.31 -24.73
C ALA A 57 9.25 -13.90 -24.83
N LEU A 58 10.06 -13.86 -23.76
CA LEU A 58 11.40 -14.44 -23.73
C LEU A 58 11.42 -15.98 -23.71
N GLY A 59 10.27 -16.64 -23.48
CA GLY A 59 10.18 -18.11 -23.48
C GLY A 59 10.97 -18.82 -22.37
N THR A 60 11.53 -18.06 -21.42
CA THR A 60 12.33 -18.56 -20.31
C THR A 60 11.43 -18.95 -19.14
N GLN A 61 11.60 -20.17 -18.60
CA GLN A 61 10.62 -20.72 -17.65
C GLN A 61 10.51 -19.95 -16.32
N GLN A 62 11.61 -19.37 -15.81
CA GLN A 62 11.59 -18.68 -14.50
C GLN A 62 12.55 -17.49 -14.39
N MET A 63 13.25 -17.15 -15.48
CA MET A 63 14.11 -15.97 -15.52
C MET A 63 13.42 -14.89 -16.36
N PRO A 64 13.34 -13.63 -15.90
CA PRO A 64 13.74 -13.10 -14.59
C PRO A 64 12.73 -13.41 -13.46
N PRO A 65 13.17 -13.53 -12.19
CA PRO A 65 12.27 -13.74 -11.04
C PRO A 65 11.29 -12.58 -10.85
N ASN A 66 10.07 -12.87 -10.36
CA ASN A 66 9.04 -11.84 -10.13
C ASN A 66 9.50 -10.72 -9.18
N GLN A 67 10.26 -11.06 -8.14
CA GLN A 67 10.82 -10.08 -7.21
C GLN A 67 11.73 -9.06 -7.89
N VAL A 68 12.51 -9.48 -8.89
CA VAL A 68 13.40 -8.60 -9.65
C VAL A 68 12.57 -7.65 -10.53
N LEU A 69 11.53 -8.16 -11.19
CA LEU A 69 10.64 -7.33 -12.01
C LEU A 69 9.92 -6.27 -11.17
N ILE A 70 9.47 -6.62 -9.96
CA ILE A 70 8.84 -5.69 -9.02
C ILE A 70 9.85 -4.63 -8.58
N ALA A 71 11.08 -5.01 -8.21
CA ALA A 71 12.12 -4.06 -7.80
C ALA A 71 12.48 -3.07 -8.93
N LEU A 72 12.66 -3.57 -10.15
CA LEU A 72 12.90 -2.73 -11.33
C LEU A 72 11.74 -1.78 -11.60
N ALA A 73 10.50 -2.28 -11.52
CA ALA A 73 9.30 -1.45 -11.72
C ALA A 73 9.17 -0.36 -10.66
N LEU A 74 9.44 -0.66 -9.38
CA LEU A 74 9.42 0.34 -8.30
C LEU A 74 10.51 1.40 -8.50
N PHE A 75 11.75 0.99 -8.80
CA PHE A 75 12.86 1.92 -9.01
C PHE A 75 12.57 2.89 -10.17
N LEU A 76 12.12 2.34 -11.32
CA LEU A 76 11.75 3.16 -12.46
C LEU A 76 10.53 4.05 -12.18
N THR A 77 9.58 3.59 -11.36
CA THR A 77 8.44 4.42 -10.95
C THR A 77 8.92 5.64 -10.17
N PHE A 78 9.81 5.47 -9.19
CA PHE A 78 10.38 6.61 -8.45
C PHE A 78 11.15 7.56 -9.37
N PHE A 79 11.92 7.03 -10.31
CA PHE A 79 12.65 7.83 -11.29
C PHE A 79 11.70 8.64 -12.19
N ILE A 80 10.66 8.02 -12.74
CA ILE A 80 9.68 8.67 -13.63
C ILE A 80 8.82 9.68 -12.89
N MET A 81 8.49 9.42 -11.62
CA MET A 81 7.62 10.27 -10.83
C MET A 81 8.37 11.42 -10.11
N ALA A 82 9.71 11.46 -10.15
CA ALA A 82 10.52 12.55 -9.61
C ALA A 82 9.99 13.99 -9.89
N PRO A 83 9.58 14.37 -11.12
CA PRO A 83 9.01 15.69 -11.38
C PRO A 83 7.66 15.92 -10.71
N VAL A 84 6.82 14.88 -10.56
CA VAL A 84 5.52 15.00 -9.89
C VAL A 84 5.72 15.37 -8.41
N TRP A 85 6.74 14.82 -7.76
CA TRP A 85 7.11 15.25 -6.40
C TRP A 85 7.60 16.70 -6.33
N GLN A 86 8.32 17.17 -7.35
CA GLN A 86 8.76 18.57 -7.42
C GLN A 86 7.57 19.52 -7.62
N ASP A 87 6.64 19.18 -8.51
CA ASP A 87 5.43 19.95 -8.75
C ASP A 87 4.55 20.02 -7.50
N ILE A 88 4.37 18.90 -6.80
CA ILE A 88 3.63 18.87 -5.53
C ILE A 88 4.34 19.76 -4.49
N HIS A 89 5.67 19.69 -4.37
CA HIS A 89 6.39 20.49 -3.38
C HIS A 89 6.38 21.99 -3.70
N GLN A 90 6.25 22.38 -4.97
CA GLN A 90 6.15 23.78 -5.38
C GLN A 90 4.72 24.33 -5.32
N GLN A 91 3.71 23.47 -5.48
CA GLN A 91 2.30 23.86 -5.52
C GLN A 91 1.54 23.66 -4.20
N ALA A 92 2.10 22.91 -3.24
CA ALA A 92 1.56 22.69 -1.89
C ALA A 92 2.11 23.70 -0.88
#